data_AF-A0AAE3Y761-F1
#
_entry.id   AF-A0AAE3Y761-F1
#
_cell.length_a   1.000
_cell.length_b   1.000
_cell.length_c   1.000
_cell.angle_alpha   90.00
_cell.angle_beta   90.00
_cell.angle_gamma   90.00
#
_symmetry.space_group_name_H-M   'P 1'
#
loop_
_entity.id
_entity.type
_entity.pdbx_description
1 polymer ?
#
loop_
_entity_poly.entity_id
_entity_poly.type
_entity_poly.pdbx_seq_one_letter_code
_entity_poly.pdbx_strand_id
1 'polypeptide(L)'
;MNFLEENYEKIKTIFYHELGHYIAYKNSTKEIEGFKIMDLQIRPCAECKNGFKGFIVPLLPPGYKNSATMSPERLAHNFSNNYFGCLFQLLLTNSDEHLALCMLDYGQCDQKNLNTTLQSYGLLGKTSEIENHFYEFHKELKKENFDRIKNLNFEELFIEIDKDVRVRLESLDIQTTNFIKDFTTIYDKQLKELIAIIKSK
;
A
#
# COMPACT_ATOMS: atom_id res chain seq x y z
N MET A 1 -16.84 -5.41 25.88
CA MET A 1 -15.83 -5.08 24.87
C MET A 1 -16.29 -5.72 23.57
N ASN A 2 -16.44 -4.96 22.49
CA ASN A 2 -16.81 -5.52 21.19
C ASN A 2 -15.58 -6.09 20.47
N PHE A 3 -15.78 -6.74 19.32
CA PHE A 3 -14.70 -7.42 18.60
C PHE A 3 -13.60 -6.43 18.18
N LEU A 4 -13.99 -5.24 17.73
CA LEU A 4 -13.07 -4.17 17.36
C LEU A 4 -12.22 -3.70 18.53
N GLU A 5 -12.81 -3.45 19.71
CA GLU A 5 -12.09 -3.03 20.92
C GLU A 5 -11.07 -4.08 21.37
N GLU A 6 -11.42 -5.37 21.30
CA GLU A 6 -10.52 -6.49 21.66
C GLU A 6 -9.31 -6.62 20.72
N ASN A 7 -9.47 -6.22 19.47
CA ASN A 7 -8.48 -6.45 18.41
C ASN A 7 -7.90 -5.16 17.82
N TYR A 8 -8.16 -4.02 18.48
CA TYR A 8 -7.95 -2.69 17.92
C TYR A 8 -6.55 -2.47 17.37
N GLU A 9 -5.49 -2.76 18.15
CA GLU A 9 -4.11 -2.55 17.72
C GLU A 9 -3.70 -3.46 16.55
N LYS A 10 -4.23 -4.69 16.50
CA LYS A 10 -3.97 -5.63 15.40
C LYS A 10 -4.63 -5.17 14.12
N ILE A 11 -5.91 -4.74 14.21
CA ILE A 11 -6.67 -4.19 13.10
C ILE A 11 -6.02 -2.89 12.61
N LYS A 12 -5.58 -2.02 13.52
CA LYS A 12 -4.88 -0.78 13.19
C LYS A 12 -3.56 -1.01 12.45
N THR A 13 -2.81 -2.04 12.84
CA THR A 13 -1.59 -2.45 12.12
C THR A 13 -1.91 -2.81 10.66
N ILE A 14 -2.90 -3.68 10.44
CA ILE A 14 -3.32 -4.06 9.08
C ILE A 14 -3.93 -2.88 8.32
N PHE A 15 -4.66 -2.00 9.02
CA PHE A 15 -5.19 -0.79 8.41
C PHE A 15 -4.07 0.08 7.84
N TYR A 16 -2.96 0.27 8.55
CA TYR A 16 -1.86 1.07 8.02
C TYR A 16 -1.19 0.43 6.80
N HIS A 17 -1.21 -0.91 6.70
CA HIS A 17 -0.83 -1.60 5.47
C HIS A 17 -1.77 -1.25 4.32
N GLU A 18 -3.08 -1.40 4.51
CA GLU A 18 -4.06 -1.05 3.47
C GLU A 18 -4.10 0.45 3.16
N LEU A 19 -3.78 1.30 4.14
CA LEU A 19 -3.64 2.75 3.94
C LEU A 19 -2.48 3.07 2.98
N GLY A 20 -1.37 2.34 3.07
CA GLY A 20 -0.25 2.47 2.14
C GLY A 20 -0.69 2.20 0.70
N HIS A 21 -1.38 1.08 0.49
CA HIS A 21 -1.99 0.73 -0.80
C HIS A 21 -2.95 1.81 -1.29
N TYR A 22 -3.85 2.26 -0.42
CA TYR A 22 -4.81 3.32 -0.71
C TYR A 22 -4.13 4.63 -1.16
N ILE A 23 -3.07 5.05 -0.46
CA ILE A 23 -2.31 6.27 -0.81
C ILE A 23 -1.58 6.10 -2.14
N ALA A 24 -1.00 4.93 -2.40
CA ALA A 24 -0.35 4.65 -3.67
C ALA A 24 -1.35 4.73 -4.84
N TYR A 25 -2.53 4.11 -4.70
CA TYR A 25 -3.59 4.20 -5.69
C TYR A 25 -4.10 5.62 -5.92
N LYS A 26 -4.19 6.45 -4.87
CA LYS A 26 -4.62 7.85 -4.99
C LYS A 26 -3.60 8.71 -5.75
N ASN A 27 -2.31 8.36 -5.70
CA ASN A 27 -1.25 9.04 -6.45
C ASN A 27 -1.00 8.42 -7.83
N SER A 28 -1.51 7.22 -8.11
CA SER A 28 -1.48 6.65 -9.44
C SER A 28 -2.29 7.51 -10.43
N THR A 29 -1.70 7.83 -11.59
CA THR A 29 -2.36 8.71 -12.55
C THR A 29 -3.58 8.03 -13.18
N LYS A 30 -4.61 8.83 -13.50
CA LYS A 30 -5.85 8.35 -14.14
C LYS A 30 -5.61 7.65 -15.49
N GLU A 31 -4.52 7.99 -16.18
CA GLU A 31 -4.17 7.44 -17.50
C GLU A 31 -3.48 6.06 -17.42
N ILE A 32 -3.01 5.69 -16.24
CA ILE A 32 -2.20 4.48 -16.01
C ILE A 32 -3.00 3.48 -15.16
N GLU A 33 -3.72 3.98 -14.15
CA GLU A 33 -4.41 3.20 -13.13
C GLU A 33 -5.53 4.06 -12.48
N GLY A 34 -6.55 4.45 -13.25
CA GLY A 34 -7.73 5.20 -12.76
C GLY A 34 -8.61 4.43 -11.76
N PHE A 35 -8.00 3.80 -10.76
CA PHE A 35 -8.64 3.00 -9.74
C PHE A 35 -9.33 3.91 -8.73
N LYS A 36 -10.65 3.99 -8.81
CA LYS A 36 -11.42 4.35 -7.61
C LYS A 36 -11.30 3.17 -6.64
N ILE A 37 -11.26 3.43 -5.34
CA ILE A 37 -11.26 2.35 -4.36
C ILE A 37 -12.72 2.12 -3.99
N MET A 38 -13.20 0.90 -4.16
CA MET A 38 -14.59 0.50 -3.90
C MET A 38 -14.81 0.09 -2.47
N ASP A 39 -13.83 -0.61 -1.90
CA ASP A 39 -13.92 -1.18 -0.56
C ASP A 39 -12.52 -1.31 0.03
N LEU A 40 -12.45 -1.15 1.35
CA LEU A 40 -11.28 -1.47 2.15
C LEU A 40 -11.79 -2.19 3.41
N GLN A 41 -11.34 -3.41 3.59
CA GLN A 41 -11.83 -4.32 4.62
C GLN A 41 -10.69 -5.07 5.28
N ILE A 42 -10.88 -5.40 6.56
CA ILE A 42 -9.95 -6.15 7.38
C ILE A 42 -10.74 -7.31 7.98
N ARG A 43 -10.25 -8.53 7.78
CA ARG A 43 -10.97 -9.75 8.17
C ARG A 43 -10.09 -10.67 9.01
N PRO A 44 -10.67 -11.48 9.90
CA PRO A 44 -9.94 -12.52 10.61
C PRO A 44 -9.27 -13.49 9.62
N CYS A 45 -8.06 -13.92 9.97
CA CYS A 45 -7.22 -14.79 9.17
C CYS A 45 -6.38 -15.66 10.09
N ALA A 46 -6.75 -16.94 10.24
CA ALA A 46 -6.07 -17.84 11.17
C ALA A 46 -4.63 -18.15 10.73
N GLU A 47 -4.38 -18.12 9.42
CA GLU A 47 -3.09 -18.37 8.79
C GLU A 47 -2.13 -17.16 8.80
N CYS A 48 -2.63 -15.95 9.10
CA CYS A 48 -1.84 -14.72 9.07
C CYS A 48 -1.10 -14.50 10.41
N LYS A 49 0.14 -13.99 10.38
CA LYS A 49 0.97 -13.73 11.58
C LYS A 49 0.25 -12.94 12.68
N ASN A 50 -0.53 -11.94 12.29
CA ASN A 50 -1.26 -11.07 13.21
C ASN A 50 -2.74 -11.50 13.42
N GLY A 51 -3.18 -12.60 12.81
CA GLY A 51 -4.56 -13.08 12.92
C GLY A 51 -5.57 -12.33 12.03
N PHE A 52 -5.09 -11.38 11.20
CA PHE A 52 -5.91 -10.53 10.34
C PHE A 52 -5.27 -10.37 8.96
N LYS A 53 -6.12 -10.15 7.95
CA LYS A 53 -5.72 -9.76 6.59
C LYS A 53 -6.54 -8.58 6.11
N GLY A 54 -5.89 -7.69 5.38
CA GLY A 54 -6.51 -6.56 4.73
C GLY A 54 -6.82 -6.87 3.27
N PHE A 55 -7.78 -6.13 2.72
CA PHE A 55 -8.09 -6.13 1.31
C PHE A 55 -8.51 -4.74 0.86
N ILE A 56 -7.96 -4.32 -0.26
CA ILE A 56 -8.39 -3.16 -1.03
C ILE A 56 -8.98 -3.62 -2.36
N VAL A 57 -10.17 -3.13 -2.71
CA VAL A 57 -10.84 -3.48 -3.97
C VAL A 57 -10.81 -2.27 -4.90
N PRO A 58 -9.92 -2.23 -5.91
CA PRO A 58 -9.93 -1.17 -6.90
C PRO A 58 -11.05 -1.39 -7.93
N LEU A 59 -11.69 -0.29 -8.35
CA LEU A 59 -12.58 -0.21 -9.50
C LEU A 59 -11.74 0.07 -10.75
N LEU A 60 -11.61 -0.93 -11.61
CA LEU A 60 -10.89 -0.78 -12.87
C LEU A 60 -11.58 0.28 -13.77
N PRO A 61 -10.81 1.14 -14.47
CA PRO A 61 -11.40 2.08 -15.42
C PRO A 61 -12.11 1.35 -16.56
N PRO A 62 -13.17 1.94 -17.16
CA PRO A 62 -13.85 1.34 -18.31
C PRO A 62 -12.88 1.01 -19.44
N GLY A 63 -12.93 -0.24 -19.95
CA GLY A 63 -12.07 -0.69 -21.04
C GLY A 63 -10.65 -1.14 -20.62
N TYR A 64 -10.36 -1.19 -19.32
CA TYR A 64 -9.08 -1.73 -18.81
C TYR A 64 -8.88 -3.18 -19.26
N LYS A 65 -7.74 -3.47 -19.89
CA LYS A 65 -7.36 -4.82 -20.33
C LYS A 65 -6.19 -5.32 -19.49
N ASN A 66 -6.46 -6.31 -18.63
CA ASN A 66 -5.44 -6.99 -17.83
C ASN A 66 -4.34 -7.65 -18.68
N SER A 67 -4.64 -7.99 -19.93
CA SER A 67 -3.71 -8.65 -20.85
C SER A 67 -2.75 -7.71 -21.58
N ALA A 68 -2.90 -6.39 -21.44
CA ALA A 68 -2.04 -5.43 -22.13
C ALA A 68 -0.70 -5.31 -21.41
N THR A 69 0.40 -5.43 -22.16
CA THR A 69 1.75 -5.17 -21.67
C THR A 69 1.79 -3.83 -20.95
N MET A 70 2.25 -3.84 -19.70
CA MET A 70 2.46 -2.63 -18.91
C MET A 70 3.64 -1.82 -19.45
N SER A 71 3.47 -0.50 -19.55
CA SER A 71 4.58 0.43 -19.80
C SER A 71 5.48 0.51 -18.55
N PRO A 72 6.71 1.03 -18.67
CA PRO A 72 7.58 1.27 -17.51
C PRO A 72 6.92 2.10 -16.41
N GLU A 73 6.10 3.08 -16.79
CA GLU A 73 5.35 3.92 -15.86
C GLU A 73 4.30 3.08 -15.10
N ARG A 74 3.54 2.23 -15.80
CA ARG A 74 2.59 1.29 -15.19
C ARG A 74 3.30 0.29 -14.27
N LEU A 75 4.48 -0.19 -14.66
CA LEU A 75 5.30 -1.08 -13.83
C LEU A 75 5.78 -0.38 -12.56
N ALA A 76 6.21 0.88 -12.65
CA ALA A 76 6.63 1.65 -11.48
C ALA A 76 5.48 1.89 -10.50
N HIS A 77 4.28 2.21 -10.98
CA HIS A 77 3.08 2.30 -10.13
C HIS A 77 2.71 0.93 -9.52
N ASN A 78 2.79 -0.15 -10.30
CA ASN A 78 2.54 -1.50 -9.79
C ASN A 78 3.49 -1.86 -8.64
N PHE A 79 4.79 -1.64 -8.81
CA PHE A 79 5.77 -1.87 -7.75
C PHE A 79 5.52 -0.94 -6.55
N SER A 80 5.25 0.34 -6.77
CA SER A 80 4.91 1.29 -5.71
C SER A 80 3.71 0.80 -4.89
N ASN A 81 2.62 0.40 -5.53
CA ASN A 81 1.45 -0.16 -4.86
C ASN A 81 1.85 -1.32 -3.94
N ASN A 82 2.55 -2.33 -4.47
CA ASN A 82 2.90 -3.51 -3.67
C ASN A 82 3.84 -3.20 -2.48
N TYR A 83 4.78 -2.26 -2.60
CA TYR A 83 5.68 -1.91 -1.49
C TYR A 83 5.03 -0.97 -0.46
N PHE A 84 4.12 -0.11 -0.89
CA PHE A 84 3.59 0.96 -0.05
C PHE A 84 2.81 0.45 1.15
N GLY A 85 2.16 -0.72 1.05
CA GLY A 85 1.51 -1.31 2.21
C GLY A 85 2.48 -1.52 3.37
N CYS A 86 3.57 -2.24 3.12
CA CYS A 86 4.58 -2.47 4.15
C CYS A 86 5.36 -1.20 4.55
N LEU A 87 5.59 -0.27 3.63
CA LEU A 87 6.21 1.01 3.99
C LEU A 87 5.38 1.78 5.01
N PHE A 88 4.08 1.95 4.75
CA PHE A 88 3.21 2.70 5.65
C PHE A 88 2.93 1.93 6.94
N GLN A 89 2.82 0.59 6.90
CA GLN A 89 2.75 -0.21 8.12
C GLN A 89 3.97 0.08 9.02
N LEU A 90 5.19 0.02 8.50
CA LEU A 90 6.41 0.24 9.29
C LEU A 90 6.59 1.70 9.76
N LEU A 91 6.14 2.68 8.98
CA LEU A 91 6.24 4.10 9.35
C LEU A 91 5.24 4.52 10.43
N LEU A 92 4.08 3.85 10.47
CA LEU A 92 2.94 4.21 11.29
C LEU A 92 2.72 3.30 12.49
N THR A 93 3.44 2.19 12.56
CA THR A 93 3.51 1.33 13.74
C THR A 93 4.85 1.50 14.43
N ASN A 94 4.92 1.18 15.72
CA ASN A 94 6.18 1.15 16.48
C ASN A 94 7.03 -0.10 16.14
N SER A 95 7.00 -0.55 14.88
CA SER A 95 7.69 -1.76 14.46
C SER A 95 9.16 -1.47 14.13
N ASP A 96 10.06 -2.21 14.78
CA ASP A 96 11.48 -2.23 14.42
C ASP A 96 11.77 -3.19 13.26
N GLU A 97 10.74 -3.84 12.69
CA GLU A 97 10.91 -4.79 11.59
C GLU A 97 11.45 -4.12 10.32
N HIS A 98 12.27 -4.87 9.59
CA HIS A 98 12.75 -4.47 8.27
C HIS A 98 11.64 -4.66 7.22
N LEU A 99 11.65 -3.83 6.18
CA LEU A 99 10.71 -3.91 5.05
C LEU A 99 10.65 -5.32 4.44
N ALA A 100 11.78 -6.03 4.35
CA ALA A 100 11.83 -7.42 3.91
C ALA A 100 10.94 -8.36 4.75
N LEU A 101 11.02 -8.23 6.08
CA LEU A 101 10.24 -9.05 7.02
C LEU A 101 8.76 -8.72 6.91
N CYS A 102 8.41 -7.44 6.78
CA CYS A 102 7.02 -7.07 6.55
C CYS A 102 6.47 -7.71 5.27
N MET A 103 7.22 -7.66 4.16
CA MET A 103 6.79 -8.27 2.89
C MET A 103 6.62 -9.79 2.99
N LEU A 104 7.44 -10.47 3.81
CA LEU A 104 7.35 -11.91 4.03
C LEU A 104 6.21 -12.33 4.96
N ASP A 105 5.83 -11.48 5.92
CA ASP A 105 4.87 -11.84 6.96
C ASP A 105 3.47 -11.26 6.71
N TYR A 106 3.39 -9.97 6.39
CA TYR A 106 2.15 -9.22 6.20
C TYR A 106 1.85 -9.03 4.70
N GLY A 107 2.87 -8.67 3.92
CA GLY A 107 2.77 -8.38 2.49
C GLY A 107 2.93 -9.60 1.57
N GLN A 108 2.60 -10.82 2.00
CA GLN A 108 2.86 -12.05 1.22
C GLN A 108 2.22 -12.02 -0.18
N CYS A 109 0.99 -11.50 -0.26
CA CYS A 109 0.31 -11.29 -1.54
C CYS A 109 1.03 -10.24 -2.40
N ASP A 110 1.48 -9.16 -1.79
CA ASP A 110 2.22 -8.09 -2.45
C ASP A 110 3.56 -8.62 -2.99
N GLN A 111 4.31 -9.39 -2.19
CA GLN A 111 5.55 -10.05 -2.62
C GLN A 111 5.32 -11.02 -3.78
N LYS A 112 4.23 -11.80 -3.72
CA LYS A 112 3.87 -12.72 -4.81
C LYS A 112 3.57 -11.96 -6.10
N ASN A 113 2.85 -10.85 -6.02
CA ASN A 113 2.56 -9.97 -7.15
C ASN A 113 3.84 -9.35 -7.72
N LEU A 114 4.73 -8.84 -6.86
CA LEU A 114 6.05 -8.32 -7.25
C LEU A 114 6.83 -9.36 -8.04
N ASN A 115 6.99 -10.57 -7.49
CA ASN A 115 7.73 -11.66 -8.12
C ASN A 115 7.13 -12.04 -9.49
N THR A 116 5.79 -12.08 -9.58
CA THR A 116 5.08 -12.38 -10.83
C THR A 116 5.32 -11.30 -11.89
N THR A 117 5.26 -10.01 -11.50
CA THR A 117 5.55 -8.87 -12.37
C THR A 117 7.02 -8.90 -12.83
N LEU A 118 7.97 -9.08 -11.92
CA LEU A 118 9.40 -9.16 -12.24
C LEU A 118 9.69 -10.25 -13.26
N GLN A 119 9.10 -11.43 -13.09
CA GLN A 119 9.27 -12.55 -14.02
C GLN A 119 8.62 -12.26 -15.38
N SER A 120 7.37 -11.81 -15.38
CA SER A 120 6.57 -11.64 -16.59
C SER A 120 7.08 -10.54 -17.52
N TYR A 121 7.80 -9.56 -16.97
CA TYR A 121 8.35 -8.42 -17.70
C TYR A 121 9.87 -8.48 -17.88
N GLY A 122 10.51 -9.62 -17.56
CA GLY A 122 11.95 -9.82 -17.76
C GLY A 122 12.82 -8.93 -16.85
N LEU A 123 12.32 -8.54 -15.69
CA LEU A 123 12.97 -7.63 -14.74
C LEU A 123 13.66 -8.35 -13.58
N LEU A 124 13.80 -9.69 -13.63
CA LEU A 124 14.49 -10.45 -12.57
C LEU A 124 15.92 -9.93 -12.29
N GLY A 125 16.65 -9.48 -13.32
CA GLY A 125 17.97 -8.88 -13.17
C GLY A 125 17.98 -7.51 -12.45
N LYS A 126 16.81 -6.88 -12.28
CA LYS A 126 16.63 -5.56 -11.63
C LYS A 126 16.06 -5.68 -10.21
N THR A 127 15.83 -6.91 -9.73
CA THR A 127 15.19 -7.17 -8.42
C THR A 127 15.87 -6.40 -7.28
N SER A 128 17.19 -6.51 -7.16
CA SER A 128 17.95 -5.85 -6.10
C SER A 128 17.96 -4.32 -6.20
N GLU A 129 17.93 -3.77 -7.41
CA GLU A 129 17.87 -2.32 -7.62
C GLU A 129 16.51 -1.77 -7.19
N ILE A 130 15.43 -2.47 -7.54
CA ILE A 130 14.06 -2.11 -7.13
C ILE A 130 13.90 -2.23 -5.62
N GLU A 131 14.36 -3.34 -5.01
CA GLU A 131 14.33 -3.53 -3.56
C GLU A 131 15.12 -2.43 -2.83
N ASN A 132 16.36 -2.17 -3.28
CA ASN A 132 17.20 -1.12 -2.68
C ASN A 132 16.56 0.26 -2.81
N HIS A 133 15.90 0.57 -3.94
CA HIS A 133 15.15 1.81 -4.09
C HIS A 133 14.11 1.96 -2.98
N PHE A 134 13.28 0.94 -2.71
CA PHE A 134 12.28 1.02 -1.64
C PHE A 134 12.89 0.98 -0.23
N TYR A 135 14.02 0.31 0.00
CA TYR A 135 14.73 0.37 1.27
C TYR A 135 15.28 1.76 1.58
N GLU A 136 15.92 2.41 0.60
CA GLU A 136 16.41 3.78 0.78
C GLU A 136 15.25 4.77 0.88
N PHE A 137 14.20 4.60 0.07
CA PHE A 137 13.00 5.41 0.17
C PHE A 137 12.36 5.31 1.57
N HIS A 138 12.28 4.10 2.16
CA HIS A 138 11.81 3.93 3.54
C HIS A 138 12.64 4.73 4.55
N LYS A 139 13.97 4.73 4.42
CA LYS A 139 14.88 5.50 5.29
C LYS A 139 14.68 7.00 5.12
N GLU A 140 14.42 7.47 3.91
CA GLU A 140 14.07 8.87 3.66
C GLU A 140 12.75 9.23 4.32
N LEU A 141 11.71 8.42 4.11
CA LEU A 141 10.39 8.65 4.70
C LEU A 141 10.44 8.68 6.22
N LYS A 142 11.29 7.92 6.91
CA LYS A 142 11.43 8.00 8.38
C LYS A 142 11.79 9.40 8.90
N LYS A 143 12.28 10.31 8.05
CA LYS A 143 12.58 11.70 8.39
C LYS A 143 11.38 12.64 8.22
N GLU A 144 10.33 12.19 7.56
CA GLU A 144 9.11 12.97 7.29
C GLU A 144 8.14 12.92 8.46
N ASN A 145 7.29 13.96 8.56
CA ASN A 145 6.23 14.00 9.56
C ASN A 145 4.94 13.33 9.05
N PHE A 146 4.57 12.21 9.68
CA PHE A 146 3.32 11.48 9.41
C PHE A 146 2.23 11.68 10.47
N ASP A 147 2.33 12.67 11.36
CA ASP A 147 1.39 12.90 12.46
C ASP A 147 -0.08 12.97 12.00
N ARG A 148 -0.33 13.54 10.82
CA ARG A 148 -1.69 13.63 10.24
C ARG A 148 -2.33 12.27 10.01
N ILE A 149 -1.54 11.28 9.61
CA ILE A 149 -2.05 9.92 9.34
C ILE A 149 -1.83 8.96 10.52
N LYS A 150 -0.92 9.28 11.46
CA LYS A 150 -0.82 8.57 12.75
C LYS A 150 -2.03 8.83 13.64
N ASN A 151 -2.59 10.03 13.57
CA ASN A 151 -3.69 10.49 14.44
C ASN A 151 -5.05 10.54 13.74
N LEU A 152 -5.32 9.58 12.84
CA LEU A 152 -6.64 9.45 12.21
C LEU A 152 -7.72 9.15 13.26
N ASN A 153 -8.93 9.63 13.03
CA ASN A 153 -10.08 9.31 13.88
C ASN A 153 -10.62 7.93 13.50
N PHE A 154 -10.10 6.89 14.14
CA PHE A 154 -10.48 5.51 13.87
C PHE A 154 -11.94 5.17 14.19
N GLU A 155 -12.57 5.88 15.11
CA GLU A 155 -13.99 5.70 15.43
C GLU A 155 -14.88 6.10 14.24
N GLU A 156 -14.50 7.16 13.53
CA GLU A 156 -15.17 7.58 12.30
C GLU A 156 -14.81 6.69 11.10
N LEU A 157 -13.65 6.02 11.13
CA LEU A 157 -13.18 5.20 10.02
C LEU A 157 -13.74 3.77 10.08
N PHE A 158 -13.73 3.13 11.24
CA PHE A 158 -14.03 1.71 11.35
C PHE A 158 -15.52 1.44 11.54
N ILE A 159 -16.02 0.48 10.76
CA ILE A 159 -17.35 -0.12 10.92
C ILE A 159 -17.15 -1.60 11.17
N GLU A 160 -17.50 -2.06 12.37
CA GLU A 160 -17.61 -3.48 12.67
C GLU A 160 -18.88 -4.04 12.01
N ILE A 161 -18.73 -5.10 11.22
CA ILE A 161 -19.82 -5.88 10.63
C ILE A 161 -19.51 -7.35 10.95
N ASP A 162 -20.24 -7.91 11.90
CA ASP A 162 -19.96 -9.22 12.51
C ASP A 162 -18.54 -9.28 13.11
N LYS A 163 -17.59 -9.91 12.41
CA LYS A 163 -16.16 -9.97 12.79
C LYS A 163 -15.24 -9.33 11.75
N ASP A 164 -15.82 -8.75 10.71
CA ASP A 164 -15.10 -7.99 9.70
C ASP A 164 -15.12 -6.50 10.08
N VAL A 165 -14.04 -5.81 9.75
CA VAL A 165 -13.95 -4.35 9.88
C VAL A 165 -13.88 -3.74 8.50
N ARG A 166 -14.86 -2.89 8.17
CA ARG A 166 -14.82 -2.07 6.96
C ARG A 166 -14.37 -0.66 7.27
N VAL A 167 -13.70 -0.04 6.31
CA VAL A 167 -13.29 1.37 6.41
C VAL A 167 -14.27 2.25 5.65
N ARG A 168 -14.77 3.31 6.30
CA ARG A 168 -15.55 4.37 5.65
C ARG A 168 -14.66 5.15 4.71
N LEU A 169 -14.72 4.83 3.41
CA LEU A 169 -13.87 5.47 2.41
C LEU A 169 -14.09 6.98 2.30
N GLU A 170 -15.32 7.47 2.51
CA GLU A 170 -15.60 8.91 2.53
C GLU A 170 -14.88 9.62 3.69
N SER A 171 -14.97 9.06 4.90
CA SER A 171 -14.23 9.57 6.06
C SER A 171 -12.71 9.47 5.85
N LEU A 172 -12.23 8.37 5.26
CA LEU A 172 -10.82 8.20 4.93
C LEU A 172 -10.34 9.25 3.93
N ASP A 173 -11.10 9.49 2.86
CA ASP A 173 -10.84 10.53 1.87
C ASP A 173 -10.71 11.90 2.57
N ILE A 174 -11.69 12.28 3.41
CA ILE A 174 -11.69 13.56 4.12
C ILE A 174 -10.44 13.71 5.01
N GLN A 175 -10.13 12.69 5.80
CA GLN A 175 -9.03 12.75 6.76
C GLN A 175 -7.64 12.69 6.09
N THR A 176 -7.53 12.09 4.91
CA THR A 176 -6.23 11.88 4.22
C THR A 176 -5.96 12.84 3.06
N THR A 177 -6.98 13.58 2.56
CA THR A 177 -6.85 14.42 1.34
C THR A 177 -5.65 15.37 1.39
N ASN A 178 -5.48 16.10 2.50
CA ASN A 178 -4.37 17.06 2.63
C ASN A 178 -3.02 16.36 2.70
N PHE A 179 -2.94 15.22 3.40
CA PHE A 179 -1.72 14.43 3.45
C PHE A 179 -1.35 13.93 2.05
N ILE A 180 -2.31 13.35 1.30
CA ILE A 180 -2.07 12.83 -0.05
C ILE A 180 -1.55 13.93 -0.96
N LYS A 181 -2.19 15.12 -0.93
CA LYS A 181 -1.78 16.27 -1.74
C LYS A 181 -0.32 16.68 -1.47
N ASP A 182 0.07 16.72 -0.21
CA ASP A 182 1.44 17.07 0.18
C ASP A 182 2.42 15.94 -0.21
N PHE A 183 2.00 14.69 -0.04
CA PHE A 183 2.80 13.49 -0.35
C PHE A 183 3.00 13.26 -1.86
N THR A 184 2.15 13.81 -2.74
CA THR A 184 2.25 13.64 -4.19
C THR A 184 3.63 14.01 -4.74
N THR A 185 4.27 15.06 -4.23
CA THR A 185 5.61 15.44 -4.69
C THR A 185 6.66 14.38 -4.36
N ILE A 186 6.57 13.77 -3.17
CA ILE A 186 7.45 12.68 -2.74
C ILE A 186 7.19 11.44 -3.60
N TYR A 187 5.91 11.11 -3.82
CA TYR A 187 5.50 10.00 -4.67
C TYR A 187 5.99 10.15 -6.13
N ASP A 188 5.86 11.34 -6.72
CA ASP A 188 6.29 11.59 -8.09
C ASP A 188 7.82 11.51 -8.25
N LYS A 189 8.56 11.91 -7.21
CA LYS A 189 10.02 11.80 -7.19
C LYS A 189 10.44 10.32 -7.20
N GLN A 190 9.92 9.50 -6.27
CA GLN A 190 10.28 8.07 -6.22
C GLN A 190 9.87 7.36 -7.53
N LEU A 191 8.71 7.72 -8.08
CA LEU A 191 8.23 7.11 -9.32
C LEU A 191 9.19 7.37 -10.50
N LYS A 192 9.71 8.60 -10.62
CA LYS A 192 10.70 8.94 -11.66
C LYS A 192 11.99 8.12 -11.52
N GLU A 193 12.48 7.93 -10.31
CA GLU A 193 13.67 7.11 -10.04
C GLU A 193 13.42 5.64 -10.39
N LEU A 194 12.27 5.10 -10.00
CA LEU A 194 11.89 3.73 -10.30
C LEU A 194 11.70 3.48 -11.81
N ILE A 195 11.10 4.44 -12.54
CA ILE A 195 11.02 4.39 -14.00
C ILE A 195 12.42 4.34 -14.62
N ALA A 196 13.39 5.09 -14.09
CA ALA A 196 14.76 5.07 -14.57
C ALA A 196 15.43 3.71 -14.34
N ILE A 197 15.22 3.08 -13.18
CA ILE A 197 15.68 1.71 -12.88
C ILE A 197 15.11 0.73 -13.90
N ILE A 198 13.79 0.76 -14.13
CA ILE A 198 13.10 -0.15 -15.06
C ILE A 198 13.60 0.03 -16.51
N LYS A 199 13.89 1.27 -16.93
CA LYS A 199 14.37 1.58 -18.29
C LYS A 199 15.87 1.37 -18.47
N SER A 200 16.64 1.24 -17.38
CA SER A 200 18.08 1.08 -17.46
C SER A 200 18.46 -0.26 -18.10
N LYS A 201 19.48 -0.23 -18.96
CA LYS A 201 19.98 -1.43 -19.64
C LYS A 201 20.71 -2.37 -18.68
#